data_AF-A0ABD2B891-F1
#
_entry.id   AF-A0ABD2B891-F1
#
_cell.length_a   1.000
_cell.length_b   1.000
_cell.length_c   1.000
_cell.angle_alpha   90.00
_cell.angle_beta   90.00
_cell.angle_gamma   90.00
#
_symmetry.space_group_name_H-M   'P 1'
#
loop_
_entity.id
_entity.type
_entity.pdbx_description
1 polymer ?
#
loop_
_entity_poly.entity_id
_entity_poly.type
_entity_poly.pdbx_seq_one_letter_code
_entity_poly.pdbx_strand_id
1 'polypeptide(L)'
;MDPIKLRFYIERYEKESRTLKLQEEFVLTTQIKSLTGKFYARHDAISLLDIPEEYINFIEKRTVLKPKDIYKFRPPSVNMEYGWFTKPLLPRSVDPRLHFTKKECDFIKKELYQRHLQKGVPVERFTGIPFKT
;
A
#
# COMPACT_ATOMS: atom_id res chain seq x y z
N MET A 1 -9.45 5.38 25.06
CA MET A 1 -8.50 4.36 24.53
C MET A 1 -7.79 3.72 25.72
N ASP A 2 -7.64 2.40 25.75
CA ASP A 2 -6.89 1.70 26.81
C ASP A 2 -5.41 2.15 26.78
N PRO A 3 -4.86 2.72 27.86
CA PRO A 3 -3.50 3.26 27.88
C PRO A 3 -2.42 2.20 27.65
N ILE A 4 -2.66 0.96 28.10
CA ILE A 4 -1.71 -0.15 27.92
C ILE A 4 -1.64 -0.55 26.44
N LYS A 5 -2.82 -0.61 25.80
CA LYS A 5 -2.97 -0.93 24.38
C LYS A 5 -2.33 0.14 23.50
N LEU A 6 -2.53 1.42 23.83
CA LEU A 6 -1.91 2.54 23.11
C LEU A 6 -0.37 2.46 23.17
N ARG A 7 0.18 2.22 24.37
CA ARG A 7 1.63 2.13 24.54
C ARG A 7 2.25 0.97 23.78
N PHE A 8 1.61 -0.20 23.77
CA PHE A 8 2.05 -1.34 22.97
C PHE A 8 2.12 -1.00 21.47
N TYR A 9 1.10 -0.34 20.93
CA TYR A 9 1.10 0.03 19.52
C TYR A 9 2.16 1.06 19.17
N ILE A 10 2.42 2.03 20.05
CA ILE A 10 3.50 3.02 19.87
C ILE A 10 4.85 2.30 19.82
N GLU A 11 5.15 1.43 20.79
CA GLU A 11 6.42 0.68 20.83
C GLU A 11 6.62 -0.18 19.58
N ARG A 12 5.54 -0.78 19.06
CA ARG A 12 5.60 -1.60 17.85
C ARG A 12 5.82 -0.75 16.61
N TYR A 13 5.09 0.36 16.49
CA TYR A 13 5.28 1.33 15.42
C TYR A 13 6.71 1.86 15.40
N GLU A 14 7.28 2.23 16.55
CA GLU A 14 8.68 2.67 16.66
C GLU A 14 9.70 1.60 16.24
N LYS A 15 9.38 0.31 16.40
CA LYS A 15 10.26 -0.78 15.93
C LYS A 15 10.16 -0.95 14.43
N GLU A 16 8.96 -0.91 13.87
CA GLU A 16 8.71 -1.07 12.44
C GLU A 16 9.19 0.15 11.64
N SER A 17 9.02 1.36 12.17
CA SER A 17 9.45 2.62 11.55
C SER A 17 10.97 2.70 11.35
N ARG A 18 11.77 2.08 12.23
CA ARG A 18 13.23 2.00 12.07
C ARG A 18 13.65 1.31 10.77
N THR A 19 12.84 0.38 10.29
CA THR A 19 13.12 -0.40 9.08
C THR A 19 12.41 0.12 7.84
N LEU A 20 11.34 0.89 8.01
CA LEU A 20 10.57 1.46 6.92
C LEU A 20 11.27 2.73 6.40
N LYS A 21 11.82 2.67 5.20
CA LYS A 21 12.20 3.85 4.43
C LYS A 21 11.11 4.11 3.40
N LEU A 22 10.36 5.18 3.56
CA LEU A 22 9.37 5.62 2.58
C LEU A 22 10.04 6.62 1.66
N GLN A 23 10.07 6.34 0.36
CA GLN A 23 10.49 7.30 -0.66
C GLN A 23 9.24 8.02 -1.14
N GLU A 24 9.05 9.25 -0.68
CA GLU A 24 7.91 10.10 -1.07
C GLU A 24 8.09 10.66 -2.48
N GLU A 25 9.34 10.91 -2.84
CA GLU A 25 9.73 11.40 -4.16
C GLU A 25 10.27 10.24 -5.00
N PHE A 26 9.86 10.21 -6.27
CA PHE A 26 10.41 9.29 -7.23
C PHE A 26 11.86 9.66 -7.53
N VAL A 27 12.80 8.96 -6.88
CA VAL A 27 14.22 9.03 -7.22
C VAL A 27 14.46 8.06 -8.36
N LEU A 28 14.68 8.58 -9.57
CA LEU A 28 15.16 7.79 -10.70
C LEU A 28 16.48 7.13 -10.30
N THR A 29 16.46 5.84 -9.97
CA THR A 29 17.67 5.03 -9.88
C THR A 29 18.21 4.87 -11.30
N THR A 30 19.00 5.85 -11.73
CA THR A 30 19.59 5.92 -13.06
C THR A 30 20.66 4.83 -13.23
N GLN A 31 20.23 3.58 -13.47
CA GLN A 31 21.03 2.69 -14.32
C GLN A 31 20.84 3.16 -15.75
N ILE A 32 21.52 4.26 -16.09
CA ILE A 32 21.56 4.77 -17.45
C ILE A 32 22.41 3.79 -18.25
N LYS A 33 21.75 2.96 -19.04
CA LYS A 33 22.19 2.84 -20.44
C LYS A 33 21.23 3.71 -21.23
N SER A 34 21.78 4.74 -21.88
CA SER A 34 21.08 5.43 -22.94
C SER A 34 20.68 4.36 -23.96
N LEU A 35 19.38 4.10 -24.06
CA LEU A 35 18.83 3.35 -25.17
C LEU A 35 19.07 4.26 -26.37
N THR A 36 20.16 4.03 -27.08
CA THR A 36 20.51 4.72 -28.32
C THR A 36 19.23 4.96 -29.11
N GLY A 37 18.86 6.23 -29.32
CA GLY A 37 17.62 6.61 -29.99
C GLY A 37 17.52 5.83 -31.29
N LYS A 38 16.45 5.06 -31.46
CA LYS A 38 16.31 4.20 -32.63
C LYS A 38 16.13 5.13 -33.83
N PHE A 39 17.02 5.03 -34.81
CA PHE A 39 17.07 5.92 -35.99
C PHE A 39 15.74 6.04 -36.76
N TYR A 40 14.79 5.11 -36.56
CA TYR A 40 13.47 5.09 -37.20
C TYR A 40 12.28 5.31 -36.24
N ALA A 41 12.54 5.64 -34.98
CA ALA A 41 11.47 5.92 -34.02
C ALA A 41 10.84 7.28 -34.36
N ARG A 42 9.75 7.26 -35.14
CA ARG A 42 8.98 8.47 -35.50
C ARG A 42 8.54 9.28 -34.28
N HIS A 43 8.36 8.64 -33.11
CA HIS A 43 7.98 9.32 -31.88
C HIS A 43 9.11 10.15 -31.24
N ASP A 44 10.38 9.86 -31.54
CA ASP A 44 11.53 10.64 -31.06
C ASP A 44 11.74 11.91 -31.91
N ALA A 45 11.15 11.98 -33.12
CA ALA A 45 11.26 13.09 -34.06
C ALA A 45 10.12 14.11 -33.95
N ILE A 46 9.10 13.85 -33.12
CA ILE A 46 7.96 14.77 -32.95
C ILE A 46 8.36 15.81 -31.90
N SER A 47 8.38 17.08 -32.29
CA SER A 47 8.58 18.19 -31.36
C SER A 47 7.40 18.25 -30.39
N LEU A 48 7.66 18.54 -29.11
CA LEU A 48 6.61 18.68 -28.09
C LEU A 48 5.56 19.74 -28.46
N LEU A 49 5.94 20.72 -29.29
CA LEU A 49 5.07 21.79 -29.79
C LEU A 49 4.09 21.32 -30.88
N ASP A 50 4.42 20.23 -31.59
CA ASP A 50 3.60 19.70 -32.69
C ASP A 50 2.56 18.68 -32.20
N ILE A 51 2.51 18.40 -30.90
CA ILE A 51 1.57 17.44 -30.33
C ILE A 51 0.21 18.13 -30.17
N PRO A 52 -0.85 17.65 -30.84
CA PRO A 52 -2.18 18.21 -30.66
C PRO A 52 -2.62 18.13 -29.20
N GLU A 53 -3.07 19.26 -28.67
CA GLU A 53 -3.48 19.42 -27.27
C GLU A 53 -4.61 18.46 -26.88
N GLU A 54 -5.44 18.05 -27.85
CA GLU A 54 -6.45 17.00 -27.68
C GLU A 54 -5.85 15.69 -27.16
N TYR A 55 -4.70 15.26 -27.68
CA TYR A 55 -4.06 14.02 -27.26
C TYR A 55 -3.48 14.11 -25.85
N ILE A 56 -2.92 15.26 -25.48
CA ILE A 56 -2.45 15.53 -24.11
C ILE A 56 -3.63 15.40 -23.15
N ASN A 57 -4.74 16.08 -23.45
CA ASN A 57 -5.97 16.00 -22.69
C ASN A 57 -6.54 14.57 -22.61
N PHE A 58 -6.43 13.75 -23.66
CA PHE A 58 -6.83 12.34 -23.63
C PHE A 58 -5.96 11.49 -22.70
N ILE A 59 -4.65 11.72 -22.70
CA ILE A 59 -3.70 10.99 -21.84
C ILE A 59 -3.92 11.39 -20.38
N GLU A 60 -4.06 12.69 -20.09
CA GLU A 60 -4.37 13.19 -18.74
C GLU A 60 -5.69 12.63 -18.23
N LYS A 61 -6.75 12.64 -19.04
CA LYS A 61 -8.03 12.01 -18.66
C LYS A 61 -7.87 10.53 -18.36
N ARG A 62 -7.09 9.77 -19.14
CA ARG A 62 -6.88 8.33 -18.89
C ARG A 62 -6.01 8.02 -17.67
N THR A 63 -5.07 8.88 -17.34
CA THR A 63 -4.16 8.68 -16.20
C THR A 63 -4.83 9.03 -14.87
N VAL A 64 -5.69 10.06 -14.86
CA VAL A 64 -6.41 10.50 -13.65
C VAL A 64 -7.68 9.69 -13.40
N LEU A 65 -8.47 9.40 -14.44
CA LEU A 65 -9.77 8.77 -14.28
C LEU A 65 -9.63 7.26 -14.08
N LYS A 66 -10.29 6.73 -13.05
CA LYS A 66 -10.44 5.27 -12.93
C LYS A 66 -11.41 4.81 -14.01
N PRO A 67 -11.37 3.52 -14.41
CA PRO A 67 -12.32 2.99 -15.39
C PRO A 67 -13.78 3.38 -15.07
N LYS A 68 -14.16 3.37 -13.78
CA LYS A 68 -15.46 3.81 -13.25
C LYS A 68 -15.86 5.24 -13.57
N ASP A 69 -14.88 6.13 -13.68
CA ASP A 69 -15.11 7.55 -13.92
C ASP A 69 -15.20 7.84 -15.42
N ILE A 70 -14.62 6.97 -16.26
CA ILE A 70 -14.63 7.10 -17.73
C ILE A 70 -15.99 6.74 -18.33
N TYR A 71 -16.64 5.69 -17.82
CA TYR A 71 -17.93 5.23 -18.33
C TYR A 71 -19.04 5.42 -17.29
N LYS A 72 -20.06 6.22 -17.63
CA LYS A 72 -21.26 6.42 -16.79
C LYS A 72 -22.18 5.19 -16.72
N PHE A 73 -21.95 4.20 -17.58
CA PHE A 73 -22.76 2.99 -17.71
C PHE A 73 -21.95 1.74 -17.34
N ARG A 74 -22.62 0.59 -17.20
CA ARG A 74 -21.97 -0.71 -16.89
C ARG A 74 -20.82 -0.97 -17.87
N PRO A 75 -19.68 -1.56 -17.43
CA PRO A 75 -18.53 -1.81 -18.29
C PRO A 75 -18.95 -2.42 -19.65
N PRO A 76 -18.49 -1.85 -20.78
CA PRO A 76 -18.97 -2.21 -22.12
C PRO A 76 -18.59 -3.63 -22.56
N SER A 77 -17.65 -4.27 -21.87
CA SER A 77 -17.19 -5.63 -22.16
C SER A 77 -17.11 -6.46 -20.89
N VAL A 78 -17.29 -7.78 -21.03
CA VAL A 78 -17.19 -8.75 -19.93
C VAL A 78 -15.80 -8.70 -19.28
N ASN A 79 -14.74 -8.50 -20.08
CA ASN A 79 -13.38 -8.41 -19.56
C ASN A 79 -13.17 -7.18 -18.65
N MET A 80 -13.83 -6.07 -18.96
CA MET A 80 -13.79 -4.87 -18.13
C MET A 80 -14.56 -5.03 -16.81
N GLU A 81 -15.52 -5.95 -16.74
CA GLU A 81 -16.28 -6.23 -15.51
C GLU A 81 -15.40 -6.83 -14.40
N TYR A 82 -14.40 -7.65 -14.75
CA TYR A 82 -13.48 -8.24 -13.76
C TYR A 82 -12.71 -7.18 -12.95
N GLY A 83 -12.26 -6.10 -13.61
CA GLY A 83 -11.55 -4.99 -12.97
C GLY A 83 -12.47 -3.95 -12.32
N TRP A 84 -13.78 -4.05 -12.54
CA TRP A 84 -14.77 -3.09 -12.03
C TRP A 84 -15.20 -3.39 -10.59
N PHE A 85 -14.94 -4.60 -10.08
CA PHE A 85 -15.25 -5.05 -8.72
C PHE A 85 -16.68 -4.73 -8.26
N THR A 86 -17.66 -4.67 -9.16
CA THR A 86 -19.08 -4.49 -8.84
C THR A 86 -19.64 -5.68 -8.07
N LYS A 87 -19.14 -6.87 -8.39
CA LYS A 87 -19.39 -8.10 -7.65
C LYS A 87 -18.05 -8.68 -7.23
N PRO A 88 -17.94 -9.23 -6.02
CA PRO A 88 -16.73 -9.95 -5.64
C PRO A 88 -16.58 -11.19 -6.54
N LEU A 89 -15.36 -11.41 -7.06
CA LEU A 89 -15.07 -12.54 -7.97
C LEU A 89 -15.36 -13.90 -7.33
N LEU A 90 -15.19 -13.97 -6.01
CA LEU A 90 -15.59 -15.10 -5.20
C LEU A 90 -16.79 -14.67 -4.37
N PRO A 91 -17.93 -15.37 -4.42
CA PRO A 91 -19.05 -15.07 -3.56
C PRO A 91 -18.57 -15.16 -2.11
N ARG A 92 -18.80 -14.11 -1.34
CA ARG A 92 -18.46 -14.12 0.09
C ARG A 92 -19.43 -15.09 0.77
N SER A 93 -18.91 -16.18 1.30
CA SER A 93 -19.72 -17.11 2.09
C SER A 93 -20.23 -16.39 3.34
N VAL A 94 -21.50 -16.59 3.67
CA VAL A 94 -22.06 -16.19 4.97
C VAL A 94 -21.61 -17.18 6.05
N ASP A 95 -21.21 -18.39 5.66
CA ASP A 95 -20.72 -19.42 6.58
C ASP A 95 -19.47 -18.93 7.34
N PRO A 96 -19.54 -18.79 8.67
CA PRO A 96 -18.41 -18.38 9.51
C PRO A 96 -17.21 -19.34 9.41
N ARG A 97 -17.43 -20.60 9.04
CA ARG A 97 -16.37 -21.61 8.89
C ARG A 97 -15.47 -21.35 7.68
N LEU A 98 -16.01 -20.66 6.67
CA LEU A 98 -15.30 -20.29 5.46
C LEU A 98 -14.83 -18.82 5.50
N HIS A 99 -15.19 -18.10 6.56
CA HIS A 99 -14.86 -16.69 6.75
C HIS A 99 -13.73 -16.50 7.77
N PHE A 100 -12.48 -16.66 7.31
CA PHE A 100 -11.29 -16.51 8.16
C PHE A 100 -10.80 -15.07 8.26
N THR A 101 -11.66 -14.09 8.54
CA THR A 101 -11.15 -12.75 8.87
C THR A 101 -10.62 -12.77 10.29
N LYS A 102 -9.35 -13.16 10.48
CA LYS A 102 -8.64 -12.86 11.72
C LYS A 102 -8.49 -11.34 11.80
N LYS A 103 -9.43 -10.70 12.51
CA LYS A 103 -9.41 -9.25 12.78
C LYS A 103 -8.21 -8.82 13.62
N GLU A 104 -7.66 -9.77 14.37
CA GLU A 104 -6.56 -9.55 15.29
C GLU A 104 -5.57 -10.70 15.19
N CYS A 105 -4.29 -10.38 15.40
CA CYS A 105 -3.22 -11.36 15.43
C CYS A 105 -3.16 -12.00 16.83
N ASP A 106 -3.07 -13.33 16.89
CA ASP A 106 -2.97 -14.09 18.15
C ASP A 106 -1.77 -13.64 19.00
N PHE A 107 -0.68 -13.22 18.34
CA PHE A 107 0.48 -12.61 18.98
C PHE A 107 0.11 -11.34 19.76
N ILE A 108 -0.64 -10.42 19.12
CA ILE A 108 -1.04 -9.15 19.74
C ILE A 108 -1.96 -9.42 20.94
N LYS A 109 -2.89 -10.36 20.82
CA LYS A 109 -3.79 -10.74 21.92
C LYS A 109 -3.02 -11.25 23.14
N LYS A 110 -2.08 -12.18 22.91
CA LYS A 110 -1.28 -12.78 23.99
C LYS A 110 -0.42 -11.74 24.70
N GLU A 111 0.16 -10.82 23.95
CA GLU A 111 1.04 -9.77 24.47
C GLU A 111 0.27 -8.76 25.32
N LEU A 112 -0.87 -8.28 24.82
CA LEU A 112 -1.77 -7.40 25.58
C LEU A 112 -2.27 -8.07 26.87
N TYR A 113 -2.61 -9.37 26.81
CA TYR A 113 -3.02 -10.14 27.98
C TYR A 113 -1.89 -10.22 29.02
N GLN A 114 -0.65 -10.51 28.60
CA GLN A 114 0.50 -10.54 29.51
C GLN A 114 0.78 -9.18 30.15
N ARG A 115 0.73 -8.09 29.37
CA ARG A 115 0.88 -6.73 29.92
C ARG A 115 -0.22 -6.39 30.91
N HIS A 116 -1.46 -6.80 30.65
CA HIS A 116 -2.57 -6.59 31.57
C HIS A 116 -2.32 -7.31 32.91
N LEU A 117 -1.92 -8.60 32.86
CA LEU A 117 -1.57 -9.37 34.06
C LEU A 117 -0.40 -8.76 34.85
N GLN A 118 0.59 -8.20 34.16
CA GLN A 118 1.79 -7.61 34.77
C GLN A 118 1.62 -6.14 35.19
N LYS A 119 0.40 -5.57 35.10
CA LYS A 119 0.12 -4.14 35.32
C LYS A 119 0.91 -3.20 34.38
N GLY A 120 1.30 -3.71 33.22
CA GLY A 120 2.10 -3.03 32.20
C GLY A 120 3.61 -3.27 32.36
N VAL A 121 4.34 -3.11 31.26
CA VAL A 121 5.82 -3.06 31.27
C VAL A 121 6.28 -1.79 32.01
N PRO A 122 7.39 -1.81 32.77
CA PRO A 122 8.01 -0.60 33.31
C PRO A 122 8.25 0.44 32.20
N VAL A 123 8.04 1.73 32.53
CA VAL A 123 8.28 2.84 31.58
C VAL A 123 9.77 2.97 31.28
N GLU A 124 10.59 2.74 32.29
CA GLU A 124 12.04 2.75 32.18
C GLU A 124 12.54 1.38 31.72
N ARG A 125 13.34 1.38 30.67
CA ARG A 125 14.01 0.17 30.20
C ARG A 125 15.09 -0.21 31.22
N PHE A 126 15.23 -1.50 31.49
CA PHE A 126 16.33 -1.99 32.32
C PHE A 126 17.67 -1.63 31.65
N THR A 127 18.47 -0.81 32.35
CA THR A 127 19.80 -0.34 31.90
C THR A 127 20.95 -1.09 32.57
N GLY A 128 20.65 -2.03 33.47
CA GLY A 128 21.67 -2.81 34.18
C GLY A 128 22.35 -3.86 33.30
N ILE A 129 23.49 -4.35 33.75
CA ILE A 129 24.16 -5.52 33.15
C ILE A 129 23.35 -6.76 33.54
N PRO A 130 22.75 -7.50 32.59
CA PRO A 130 21.77 -8.55 32.89
C PRO A 130 22.39 -9.79 33.55
N PHE A 131 23.69 -10.00 33.40
CA PHE A 131 24.42 -11.10 34.00
C PHE A 131 25.70 -10.55 34.64
N LYS A 132 25.90 -10.83 35.93
CA LYS A 132 27.21 -10.61 36.55
C LYS A 132 28.18 -11.62 35.94
N THR A 133 29.30 -11.14 35.42
CA THR A 133 30.47 -11.96 35.09
C THR A 133 31.11 -12.50 36.36
#